data_AF-A0A8T4XC88-F1
#
_entry.id   AF-A0A8T4XC88-F1
#
_cell.length_a   1.000
_cell.length_b   1.000
_cell.length_c   1.000
_cell.angle_alpha   90.00
_cell.angle_beta   90.00
_cell.angle_gamma   90.00
#
_symmetry.space_group_name_H-M   'P 1'
#
loop_
_entity.id
_entity.type
_entity.pdbx_description
1 polymer ?
#
loop_
_entity_poly.entity_id
_entity_poly.type
_entity_poly.pdbx_seq_one_letter_code
_entity_poly.pdbx_strand_id
1 'polypeptide(L)'
;MSLEDFKRAWRELEIEEANRAFIAHLIAYIIINGFLTFINLYTSPGYLWFPFVLAGWGIGLAFHFAFSRQKFVVSEWEEKIAKIEAKMRRMRGS
;
A
#
# COMPACT_ATOMS: atom_id res chain seq x y z
N MET A 1 4.90 -27.16 14.37
CA MET A 1 4.77 -25.74 14.02
C MET A 1 3.84 -25.10 15.05
N SER A 2 4.32 -24.12 15.81
CA SER A 2 3.49 -23.45 16.82
C SER A 2 2.57 -22.41 16.16
N LEU A 3 1.47 -22.02 16.83
CA LEU A 3 0.57 -20.97 16.35
C LEU A 3 1.32 -19.63 16.14
N GLU A 4 2.34 -19.37 16.96
CA GLU A 4 3.16 -18.17 16.85
C GLU A 4 4.08 -18.21 15.63
N ASP A 5 4.62 -19.38 15.25
CA ASP A 5 5.38 -19.54 14.01
C ASP A 5 4.50 -19.28 12.78
N PHE A 6 3.25 -19.77 12.81
CA PHE A 6 2.29 -19.54 11.74
C PHE A 6 1.93 -18.06 11.62
N LYS A 7 1.58 -17.39 12.73
CA LYS A 7 1.28 -15.95 12.74
C LYS A 7 2.46 -15.12 12.24
N ARG A 8 3.69 -15.49 12.61
CA ARG A 8 4.91 -14.81 12.16
C ARG A 8 5.13 -14.98 10.65
N ALA A 9 5.00 -16.19 10.13
CA ALA A 9 5.14 -16.47 8.70
C ALA A 9 4.09 -15.72 7.87
N TRP A 10 2.83 -15.68 8.32
CA TRP A 10 1.77 -14.90 7.66
C TRP A 10 2.06 -13.40 7.66
N ARG A 11 2.50 -12.86 8.81
CA ARG A 11 2.90 -11.46 8.93
C ARG A 11 4.01 -11.13 7.93
N GLU A 12 5.05 -11.96 7.87
CA GLU A 12 6.19 -11.76 6.95
C GLU A 12 5.75 -11.76 5.48
N LEU A 13 4.90 -12.71 5.06
CA LEU A 13 4.36 -12.77 3.70
C LEU A 13 3.57 -11.52 3.32
N GLU A 14 2.72 -11.05 4.22
CA GLU A 14 1.87 -9.91 3.95
C GLU A 14 2.66 -8.59 3.85
N ILE A 15 3.66 -8.41 4.72
CA ILE A 15 4.60 -7.29 4.62
C ILE A 15 5.30 -7.31 3.27
N GLU A 16 5.75 -8.48 2.83
CA GLU A 16 6.43 -8.64 1.57
C GLU A 16 5.53 -8.30 0.38
N GLU A 17 4.27 -8.74 0.42
CA GLU A 17 3.28 -8.44 -0.61
C GLU A 17 2.94 -6.94 -0.67
N ALA A 18 2.73 -6.29 0.48
CA ALA A 18 2.52 -4.84 0.54
C ALA A 18 3.72 -4.06 -0.01
N ASN A 19 4.94 -4.50 0.29
CA ASN A 19 6.17 -3.90 -0.24
C ASN A 19 6.26 -4.07 -1.76
N ARG A 20 6.00 -5.27 -2.29
CA ARG A 20 6.00 -5.54 -3.73
C ARG A 20 4.96 -4.67 -4.45
N ALA A 21 3.76 -4.55 -3.91
CA ALA A 21 2.71 -3.72 -4.47
C ALA A 21 3.11 -2.24 -4.49
N PHE A 22 3.71 -1.72 -3.40
CA PHE A 22 4.21 -0.34 -3.36
C PHE A 22 5.33 -0.09 -4.36
N ILE A 23 6.29 -1.01 -4.48
CA ILE A 23 7.39 -0.91 -5.46
C ILE A 23 6.85 -0.85 -6.89
N ALA A 24 5.86 -1.69 -7.22
CA ALA A 24 5.23 -1.67 -8.53
C ALA A 24 4.58 -0.30 -8.82
N HIS A 25 3.86 0.27 -7.85
CA HIS A 25 3.28 1.61 -7.98
C HIS A 25 4.33 2.71 -8.11
N LEU A 26 5.42 2.64 -7.34
CA LEU A 26 6.53 3.58 -7.42
C LEU A 26 7.22 3.55 -8.80
N ILE A 27 7.46 2.35 -9.34
CA ILE A 27 8.05 2.18 -10.68
C ILE A 27 7.12 2.77 -11.74
N ALA A 28 5.83 2.43 -11.70
CA ALA A 28 4.83 2.99 -12.62
C ALA A 28 4.78 4.52 -12.53
N TYR A 29 4.82 5.06 -11.31
CA TYR A 29 4.86 6.50 -11.08
C TYR A 29 6.06 7.16 -11.76
N ILE A 30 7.27 6.62 -11.59
CA ILE A 30 8.49 7.17 -12.19
C ILE A 30 8.43 7.11 -13.72
N ILE A 31 8.05 5.96 -14.28
CA ILE A 31 8.01 5.74 -15.73
C ILE A 31 6.98 6.67 -16.39
N ILE A 32 5.75 6.69 -15.88
CA ILE A 32 4.67 7.48 -16.46
C ILE A 32 4.96 8.97 -16.32
N ASN A 33 5.34 9.45 -15.13
CA ASN A 33 5.64 10.87 -14.94
C ASN A 33 6.88 11.31 -15.72
N GLY A 34 7.90 10.46 -15.85
CA GLY A 34 9.05 10.73 -16.72
C GLY A 34 8.63 10.90 -18.18
N PHE A 35 7.79 9.99 -18.68
CA PHE A 35 7.25 10.06 -20.04
C PHE A 35 6.37 11.30 -20.27
N LEU A 36 5.47 11.61 -19.33
CA LEU A 36 4.61 12.80 -19.43
C LEU A 36 5.40 14.10 -19.33
N THR A 37 6.44 14.15 -18.50
CA THR A 37 7.38 15.28 -18.43
C THR A 37 8.05 15.48 -19.78
N PHE A 38 8.55 14.41 -20.39
CA PHE A 38 9.14 14.47 -21.73
C PHE A 38 8.14 14.99 -22.78
N ILE A 39 6.92 14.45 -22.82
CA ILE A 39 5.87 14.92 -23.74
C ILE A 39 5.61 16.41 -23.53
N ASN A 40 5.46 16.86 -22.29
CA ASN A 40 5.12 18.24 -22.02
C ASN A 40 6.22 19.18 -22.51
N LEU A 41 7.48 18.88 -22.18
CA LEU A 41 8.62 19.70 -22.61
C LEU A 41 8.82 19.69 -24.13
N TYR A 42 8.51 18.58 -24.80
CA TYR A 42 8.65 18.45 -26.24
C TYR A 42 7.52 19.14 -27.02
N THR A 43 6.28 19.00 -26.57
CA THR A 43 5.09 19.47 -27.30
C THR A 43 4.66 20.88 -26.91
N SER A 44 4.90 21.30 -25.66
CA SER A 44 4.41 22.57 -25.12
C SER A 44 5.35 23.12 -24.06
N PRO A 45 6.62 23.44 -24.40
CA PRO A 45 7.59 23.94 -23.43
C PRO A 45 7.16 25.29 -22.79
N GLY A 46 6.31 26.06 -23.46
CA GLY A 46 5.76 27.32 -22.94
C GLY A 46 4.63 27.16 -21.91
N TYR A 47 4.11 25.94 -21.71
CA TYR A 47 3.05 25.66 -20.75
C TYR A 47 3.31 24.33 -20.03
N LEU A 48 3.80 24.40 -18.80
CA LEU A 48 4.19 23.23 -18.02
C LEU A 48 2.99 22.67 -17.23
N TRP A 49 2.32 21.68 -17.78
CA TRP A 49 1.24 20.93 -17.11
C TRP A 49 1.72 19.70 -16.35
N PHE A 50 2.91 19.17 -16.67
CA PHE A 50 3.48 17.99 -16.00
C PHE A 50 3.59 18.12 -14.47
N PRO A 51 3.86 19.30 -13.86
CA PRO A 51 3.95 19.42 -12.41
C PRO A 51 2.63 19.12 -11.71
N PHE A 52 1.49 19.44 -12.33
CA PHE A 52 0.17 19.15 -11.77
C PHE A 52 -0.11 17.64 -11.76
N VAL A 53 0.32 16.92 -12.80
CA VAL A 53 0.20 15.45 -12.84
C VAL A 53 1.11 14.81 -11.81
N LEU A 54 2.37 15.26 -11.72
CA LEU A 54 3.34 14.84 -10.71
C LEU A 54 2.78 15.05 -9.30
N ALA A 55 2.24 16.24 -8.99
CA ALA A 55 1.67 16.54 -7.69
C ALA A 55 0.42 15.70 -7.38
N GLY A 56 -0.53 15.61 -8.33
CA GLY A 56 -1.77 14.87 -8.14
C GLY A 56 -1.54 13.39 -7.85
N TRP A 57 -0.68 12.74 -8.63
CA TRP A 57 -0.32 11.34 -8.41
C TRP A 57 0.61 11.16 -7.20
N GLY A 58 1.52 12.12 -6.96
CA GLY A 58 2.50 12.05 -5.88
C GLY A 58 1.86 12.05 -4.50
N ILE A 59 0.73 12.76 -4.35
CA ILE A 59 -0.08 12.73 -3.14
C ILE A 59 -0.62 11.31 -2.87
N GLY A 60 -1.17 10.64 -3.88
CA GLY A 60 -1.67 9.26 -3.76
C GLY A 60 -0.57 8.27 -3.37
N LEU A 61 0.62 8.41 -3.97
CA LEU A 61 1.79 7.60 -3.63
C LEU A 61 2.28 7.85 -2.20
N ALA A 62 2.29 9.12 -1.75
CA ALA A 62 2.66 9.48 -0.39
C ALA A 62 1.68 8.92 0.65
N PHE A 63 0.37 8.92 0.36
CA PHE A 63 -0.62 8.26 1.20
C PHE A 63 -0.41 6.75 1.24
N HIS A 64 -0.20 6.09 0.10
CA HIS A 64 0.08 4.66 0.07
C HIS A 64 1.35 4.31 0.87
N PHE A 65 2.40 5.13 0.78
CA PHE A 65 3.60 4.95 1.59
C PHE A 65 3.33 5.13 3.10
N ALA A 66 2.56 6.16 3.47
CA ALA A 66 2.23 6.42 4.87
C ALA A 66 1.36 5.31 5.49
N PHE A 67 0.39 4.80 4.73
CA PHE A 67 -0.57 3.78 5.20
C PHE A 67 -0.07 2.33 5.04
N SER A 68 0.85 2.04 4.12
CA SER A 68 1.45 0.69 4.01
C SER A 68 2.50 0.40 5.09
N ARG A 69 2.80 1.35 5.99
CA ARG A 69 3.64 1.07 7.15
C ARG A 69 3.01 -0.04 7.99
N GLN A 70 3.83 -1.06 8.29
CA GLN A 70 3.48 -2.29 9.01
C GLN A 70 2.50 -2.13 10.18
N LYS A 71 2.50 -0.99 10.88
CA LYS A 71 1.59 -0.72 12.01
C LYS A 71 0.12 -0.75 11.64
N PHE A 72 -0.29 -0.22 10.47
CA PHE A 72 -1.71 -0.20 10.10
C PHE A 72 -2.21 -1.57 9.68
N VAL A 73 -1.51 -2.22 8.75
CA VAL A 73 -1.82 -3.57 8.27
C VAL A 73 -1.89 -4.54 9.46
N VAL A 74 -0.85 -4.59 10.31
CA VAL A 74 -0.82 -5.51 11.46
C VAL A 74 -1.94 -5.22 12.46
N SER A 75 -2.28 -3.95 12.72
CA SER A 75 -3.34 -3.59 13.67
C SER A 75 -4.73 -4.01 13.19
N GLU A 76 -4.99 -3.95 11.88
CA GLU A 76 -6.28 -4.32 11.30
C GLU A 76 -6.54 -5.83 11.44
N TRP A 77 -5.50 -6.65 11.24
CA TRP A 77 -5.61 -8.11 11.42
C TRP A 77 -5.78 -8.52 12.86
N GLU A 78 -5.05 -7.89 13.79
CA GLU A 78 -5.21 -8.15 15.22
C GLU A 78 -6.66 -7.86 15.65
N GLU A 79 -7.25 -6.76 15.18
CA GLU A 79 -8.65 -6.43 15.43
C GLU A 79 -9.62 -7.43 14.79
N LYS A 80 -9.36 -7.85 13.54
CA LYS A 80 -10.18 -8.81 12.81
C LYS A 80 -10.18 -10.19 13.46
N ILE A 81 -9.02 -10.67 13.91
CA ILE A 81 -8.87 -11.94 14.64
C ILE A 81 -9.62 -11.86 15.97
N ALA A 82 -9.46 -10.77 16.73
CA ALA A 82 -10.17 -10.56 17.99
C ALA A 82 -11.70 -10.59 17.81
N LYS A 83 -12.23 -9.98 16.74
CA LYS A 83 -13.66 -10.05 16.39
C LYS A 83 -14.12 -11.47 16.06
N ILE A 84 -13.34 -12.22 15.30
CA ILE A 84 -13.64 -13.61 14.94
C ILE A 84 -13.66 -14.49 16.20
N GLU A 85 -12.66 -14.36 17.08
CA GLU A 85 -12.60 -15.10 18.34
C GLU A 85 -13.77 -14.77 19.27
N ALA A 86 -14.14 -13.49 19.39
CA ALA A 86 -15.29 -13.05 20.17
C ALA A 86 -16.61 -13.63 19.61
N LYS A 87 -16.76 -13.68 18.28
CA LYS A 87 -17.92 -14.28 17.62
C LYS A 87 -17.98 -15.79 17.84
N MET A 88 -16.85 -16.49 17.73
CA MET A 88 -16.78 -17.93 18.00
C MET A 88 -17.10 -18.27 19.46
N ARG A 89 -16.64 -17.49 20.44
CA ARG A 89 -17.02 -17.68 21.86
C ARG A 89 -18.52 -17.56 22.09
N ARG A 90 -19.18 -16.60 21.43
CA ARG A 90 -20.64 -16.44 21.53
C ARG A 90 -21.39 -17.65 20.99
N MET A 91 -20.96 -18.21 19.84
CA MET A 91 -21.60 -19.40 19.24
C MET A 91 -21.31 -20.69 20.00
N ARG A 92 -20.17 -20.81 20.70
CA ARG A 92 -19.82 -22.01 21.47
C ARG A 92 -20.49 -22.08 22.85
N GLY A 93 -21.12 -20.99 23.27
CA GLY A 93 -21.81 -20.85 24.56
C GLY A 93 -23.34 -20.75 24.47
N SER A 94 -23.93 -20.94 23.28
CA SER A 94 -25.38 -21.11 23.07
C SER A 94 -25.68 -22.53 22.61
#